data_AF-A0A3T0RW85-F1
#
_entry.id   AF-A0A3T0RW85-F1
#
_cell.length_a   1.000
_cell.length_b   1.000
_cell.length_c   1.000
_cell.angle_alpha   90.00
_cell.angle_beta   90.00
_cell.angle_gamma   90.00
#
_symmetry.space_group_name_H-M   'P 1'
#
loop_
_entity.id
_entity.type
_entity.pdbx_description
1 polymer ?
#
loop_
_entity_poly.entity_id
_entity_poly.type
_entity_poly.pdbx_seq_one_letter_code
_entity_poly.pdbx_strand_id
1 'polypeptide(L)'
;MLGCNKRDPHPENKDKVYAQLNVDLGTAKVAQAYVNEYINGNKKDLETAVPQSGEEPVYTKRINEGLNKLTYANQQVRMYEVRIEERLLYVQRRYLESLTPNGRKWPDDEDTAAELIKLQMLREKVARVNDSLNKKDGKDVPRGTKEEAGKHGEEKAAGSEHAAPAEHH
;
A
#
# COMPACT_ATOMS: atom_id res chain seq x y z
N MET A 1 -8.40 52.90 1.57
CA MET A 1 -9.40 51.92 1.09
C MET A 1 -9.10 50.57 1.72
N LEU A 2 -9.55 50.35 2.96
CA LEU A 2 -9.52 49.04 3.61
C LEU A 2 -10.74 48.28 3.11
N GLY A 3 -10.65 47.75 1.90
CA GLY A 3 -11.67 46.82 1.40
C GLY A 3 -11.75 45.67 2.40
N CYS A 4 -12.96 45.39 2.90
CA CYS A 4 -13.24 44.18 3.65
C CYS A 4 -12.78 42.98 2.81
N ASN A 5 -11.57 42.49 3.04
CA ASN A 5 -11.13 41.18 2.59
C ASN A 5 -11.96 40.18 3.40
N LYS A 6 -13.18 39.92 2.94
CA LYS A 6 -14.07 38.95 3.55
C LYS A 6 -13.30 37.64 3.61
N ARG A 7 -13.14 37.11 4.82
CA ARG A 7 -12.46 35.85 5.06
C ARG A 7 -13.09 34.78 4.16
N ASP A 8 -12.27 34.10 3.40
CA ASP A 8 -12.67 32.96 2.59
C ASP A 8 -13.11 31.83 3.55
N PRO A 9 -14.37 31.39 3.50
CA PRO A 9 -14.83 30.29 4.34
C PRO A 9 -14.23 28.94 3.92
N HIS A 10 -13.75 28.82 2.68
CA HIS A 10 -13.25 27.58 2.08
C HIS A 10 -11.90 27.76 1.38
N PRO A 11 -10.83 28.12 2.12
CA PRO A 11 -9.50 28.35 1.54
C PRO A 11 -8.92 27.09 0.85
N GLU A 12 -9.38 25.90 1.20
CA GLU A 12 -9.02 24.60 0.60
C GLU A 12 -9.34 24.51 -0.89
N ASN A 13 -10.34 25.26 -1.37
CA ASN A 13 -10.70 25.25 -2.80
C ASN A 13 -9.61 25.86 -3.69
N LYS A 14 -8.70 26.65 -3.10
CA LYS A 14 -7.54 27.24 -3.79
C LYS A 14 -6.26 26.41 -3.60
N ASP A 15 -6.31 25.35 -2.81
CA ASP A 15 -5.17 24.50 -2.50
C ASP A 15 -5.03 23.36 -3.51
N LYS A 16 -3.96 23.39 -4.31
CA LYS A 16 -3.72 22.38 -5.35
C LYS A 16 -3.47 20.98 -4.75
N VAL A 17 -2.87 20.91 -3.56
CA VAL A 17 -2.60 19.65 -2.87
C VAL A 17 -3.92 18.99 -2.44
N TYR A 18 -4.84 19.76 -1.88
CA TYR A 18 -6.19 19.31 -1.52
C TYR A 18 -6.97 18.81 -2.74
N ALA A 19 -6.98 19.57 -3.84
CA ALA A 19 -7.63 19.14 -5.07
C ALA A 19 -7.04 17.80 -5.58
N GLN A 20 -5.72 17.67 -5.54
CA GLN A 20 -5.04 16.47 -5.99
C GLN A 20 -5.29 15.25 -5.09
N LEU A 21 -5.33 15.44 -3.76
CA LEU A 21 -5.68 14.39 -2.81
C LEU A 21 -7.11 13.86 -3.04
N ASN A 22 -8.05 14.74 -3.40
CA ASN A 22 -9.42 14.33 -3.73
C ASN A 22 -9.47 13.49 -5.01
N VAL A 23 -8.67 13.83 -6.03
CA VAL A 23 -8.53 12.99 -7.23
C VAL A 23 -7.98 11.61 -6.85
N ASP A 24 -6.93 11.56 -6.03
CA ASP A 24 -6.32 10.29 -5.60
C ASP A 24 -7.28 9.43 -4.77
N LEU A 25 -8.07 10.05 -3.87
CA LEU A 25 -9.13 9.37 -3.13
C LEU A 25 -10.20 8.81 -4.08
N GLY A 26 -10.61 9.58 -5.09
CA GLY A 26 -11.54 9.14 -6.12
C GLY A 26 -11.04 7.90 -6.85
N THR A 27 -9.78 7.90 -7.29
CA THR A 27 -9.14 6.74 -7.92
C THR A 27 -9.08 5.54 -6.99
N ALA A 28 -8.72 5.74 -5.71
CA ALA A 28 -8.68 4.67 -4.72
C ALA A 28 -10.07 4.04 -4.47
N LYS A 29 -11.13 4.86 -4.41
CA LYS A 29 -12.51 4.38 -4.26
C LYS A 29 -12.99 3.59 -5.49
N VAL A 30 -12.62 4.02 -6.69
CA VAL A 30 -12.90 3.25 -7.92
C VAL A 30 -12.20 1.89 -7.88
N ALA A 31 -10.93 1.84 -7.48
CA ALA A 31 -10.19 0.58 -7.35
C ALA A 31 -10.81 -0.34 -6.29
N GLN A 32 -11.22 0.20 -5.14
CA GLN A 32 -11.93 -0.53 -4.09
C GLN A 32 -13.25 -1.13 -4.61
N ALA A 33 -14.05 -0.33 -5.31
CA ALA A 33 -15.32 -0.78 -5.89
C ALA A 33 -15.11 -1.93 -6.89
N TYR A 34 -14.13 -1.79 -7.79
CA TYR A 34 -13.78 -2.83 -8.75
C TYR A 34 -13.40 -4.16 -8.08
N VAL A 35 -12.58 -4.13 -7.03
CA VAL A 35 -12.20 -5.36 -6.32
C VAL A 35 -13.40 -5.98 -5.60
N ASN A 36 -14.29 -5.15 -5.06
CA ASN A 36 -15.51 -5.63 -4.40
C ASN A 36 -16.46 -6.30 -5.41
N GLU A 37 -16.64 -5.71 -6.59
CA GLU A 37 -17.40 -6.32 -7.69
C GLU A 37 -16.77 -7.63 -8.16
N TYR A 38 -15.45 -7.68 -8.30
CA TYR A 38 -14.72 -8.91 -8.62
C TYR A 38 -15.00 -10.02 -7.60
N ILE A 39 -14.93 -9.73 -6.30
CA ILE A 39 -15.25 -10.72 -5.24
C ILE A 39 -16.70 -11.18 -5.37
N ASN A 40 -17.64 -10.25 -5.53
CA ASN A 40 -19.07 -10.57 -5.61
C ASN A 40 -19.41 -11.41 -6.85
N GLY A 41 -18.75 -11.14 -7.99
CA GLY A 41 -18.86 -11.98 -9.19
C GLY A 41 -18.41 -13.41 -8.91
N ASN A 42 -17.22 -13.59 -8.35
CA ASN A 42 -16.71 -14.93 -8.05
C ASN A 42 -17.53 -15.66 -6.96
N LYS A 43 -18.16 -14.95 -6.02
CA LYS A 43 -19.11 -15.55 -5.06
C LYS A 43 -20.34 -16.11 -5.75
N LYS A 44 -20.93 -15.36 -6.68
CA LYS A 44 -22.08 -15.83 -7.47
C LYS A 44 -21.69 -17.04 -8.32
N ASP A 45 -20.52 -16.99 -8.96
CA ASP A 45 -20.03 -18.11 -9.77
C ASP A 45 -19.81 -19.36 -8.92
N LEU A 46 -19.27 -19.21 -7.70
CA LEU A 46 -19.09 -20.29 -6.73
C LEU A 46 -20.42 -20.94 -6.32
N GLU A 47 -21.47 -20.14 -6.11
CA GLU A 47 -22.81 -20.65 -5.77
C GLU A 47 -23.42 -21.49 -6.91
N THR A 48 -23.05 -21.20 -8.15
CA THR A 48 -23.52 -21.93 -9.34
C THR A 48 -22.57 -23.02 -9.83
N ALA A 49 -21.41 -23.19 -9.18
CA ALA A 49 -20.38 -24.12 -9.61
C ALA A 49 -20.87 -25.57 -9.53
N VAL A 50 -20.52 -26.38 -10.53
CA VAL A 50 -20.96 -27.78 -10.57
C VAL A 50 -20.20 -28.58 -9.49
N PRO A 51 -20.89 -29.37 -8.66
CA PRO A 51 -20.22 -30.21 -7.66
C PRO A 51 -19.17 -31.12 -8.30
N GLN A 52 -17.99 -31.20 -7.69
CA GLN A 52 -16.85 -31.99 -8.16
C GLN A 52 -16.23 -31.60 -9.53
N SER A 53 -16.59 -30.44 -10.10
CA SER A 53 -16.03 -29.97 -11.38
C SER A 53 -14.62 -29.36 -11.30
N GLY A 54 -14.07 -29.19 -10.09
CA GLY A 54 -12.80 -28.49 -9.86
C GLY A 54 -12.91 -26.96 -9.97
N GLU A 55 -14.08 -26.42 -10.29
CA GLU A 55 -14.33 -24.97 -10.37
C GLU A 55 -14.43 -24.32 -8.98
N GLU A 56 -15.02 -25.02 -8.01
CA GLU A 56 -15.17 -24.58 -6.62
C GLU A 56 -13.84 -24.11 -5.97
N PRO A 57 -12.74 -24.89 -6.01
CA PRO A 57 -11.47 -24.42 -5.47
C PRO A 57 -10.87 -23.24 -6.26
N VAL A 58 -11.18 -23.10 -7.56
CA VAL A 58 -10.72 -21.96 -8.37
C VAL A 58 -11.42 -20.67 -7.93
N TYR A 59 -12.75 -20.67 -7.81
CA TYR A 59 -13.49 -19.50 -7.36
C TYR A 59 -13.17 -19.15 -5.90
N THR A 60 -13.02 -20.14 -5.02
CA THR A 60 -12.58 -19.93 -3.64
C THR A 60 -11.22 -19.24 -3.59
N LYS A 61 -10.25 -19.69 -4.40
CA LYS A 61 -8.94 -19.04 -4.50
C LYS A 61 -9.05 -17.60 -4.98
N ARG A 62 -9.86 -17.33 -6.02
CA ARG A 62 -10.08 -15.98 -6.55
C ARG A 62 -10.73 -15.05 -5.53
N ILE A 63 -11.69 -15.55 -4.74
CA ILE A 63 -12.32 -14.80 -3.64
C ILE A 63 -11.27 -14.43 -2.60
N ASN A 64 -10.44 -15.38 -2.16
CA ASN A 64 -9.39 -15.13 -1.17
C ASN A 64 -8.34 -14.11 -1.67
N GLU A 65 -7.94 -14.22 -2.93
CA GLU A 65 -7.05 -13.23 -3.56
C GLU A 65 -7.71 -11.85 -3.64
N GLY A 66 -8.99 -11.80 -3.99
CA GLY A 66 -9.80 -10.59 -4.00
C GLY A 66 -9.85 -9.93 -2.61
N LEU A 67 -10.09 -10.70 -1.55
CA LEU A 67 -10.16 -10.18 -0.17
C LEU A 67 -8.84 -9.55 0.29
N ASN A 68 -7.70 -10.14 -0.09
CA ASN A 68 -6.38 -9.55 0.16
C ASN A 68 -6.21 -8.21 -0.56
N LYS A 69 -6.61 -8.14 -1.84
CA LYS A 69 -6.60 -6.89 -2.60
C LYS A 69 -7.56 -5.84 -2.03
N LEU A 70 -8.73 -6.27 -1.55
CA LEU A 70 -9.73 -5.38 -0.95
C LEU A 70 -9.21 -4.76 0.33
N THR A 71 -8.48 -5.53 1.14
CA THR A 71 -7.83 -5.00 2.36
C THR A 71 -6.87 -3.87 2.02
N TYR A 72 -6.03 -4.05 0.99
CA TYR A 72 -5.11 -3.00 0.56
C TYR A 72 -5.83 -1.78 -0.04
N ALA A 73 -6.87 -2.00 -0.84
CA ALA A 73 -7.70 -0.91 -1.38
C ALA A 73 -8.38 -0.10 -0.27
N ASN A 74 -8.89 -0.75 0.77
CA ASN A 74 -9.48 -0.11 1.95
C ASN A 74 -8.43 0.75 2.69
N GLN A 75 -7.21 0.24 2.85
CA GLN A 75 -6.11 0.98 3.48
C GLN A 75 -5.73 2.23 2.66
N GLN A 76 -5.71 2.13 1.32
CA GLN A 76 -5.45 3.29 0.45
C GLN A 76 -6.54 4.37 0.57
N VAL A 77 -7.81 3.97 0.53
CA VAL A 77 -8.94 4.90 0.72
C VAL A 77 -8.78 5.61 2.06
N ARG A 78 -8.57 4.86 3.13
CA ARG A 78 -8.41 5.44 4.48
C ARG A 78 -7.20 6.36 4.58
N MET A 79 -6.08 6.00 3.96
CA MET A 79 -4.87 6.82 3.94
C MET A 79 -5.14 8.19 3.30
N TYR A 80 -5.85 8.23 2.17
CA TYR A 80 -6.16 9.50 1.50
C TYR A 80 -7.20 10.32 2.28
N GLU A 81 -8.20 9.69 2.90
CA GLU A 81 -9.15 10.38 3.79
C GLU A 81 -8.42 11.12 4.92
N VAL A 82 -7.53 10.43 5.63
CA VAL A 82 -6.75 11.02 6.72
C VAL A 82 -5.88 12.18 6.21
N ARG A 83 -5.21 12.02 5.06
CA ARG A 83 -4.39 13.10 4.48
C ARG A 83 -5.21 14.32 4.06
N ILE A 84 -6.44 14.12 3.58
CA ILE A 84 -7.36 15.20 3.25
C ILE A 84 -7.74 15.97 4.52
N GLU A 85 -8.10 15.27 5.59
CA GLU A 85 -8.42 15.88 6.90
C GLU A 85 -7.23 16.68 7.45
N GLU A 86 -6.02 16.10 7.43
CA GLU A 86 -4.79 16.78 7.82
C GLU A 86 -4.54 18.03 6.98
N ARG A 87 -4.71 17.94 5.65
CA ARG A 87 -4.50 19.07 4.74
C ARG A 87 -5.53 20.18 4.97
N LEU A 88 -6.79 19.85 5.25
CA LEU A 88 -7.82 20.84 5.59
C LEU A 88 -7.41 21.69 6.80
N LEU A 89 -6.98 21.03 7.88
CA LEU A 89 -6.54 21.73 9.09
C LEU A 89 -5.31 22.60 8.82
N TYR A 90 -4.36 22.09 8.02
CA TYR A 90 -3.19 22.86 7.60
C TYR A 90 -3.57 24.10 6.79
N VAL A 91 -4.39 23.94 5.75
CA VAL A 91 -4.85 25.02 4.86
C VAL A 91 -5.56 26.10 5.67
N GLN A 92 -6.49 25.72 6.56
CA GLN A 92 -7.21 26.67 7.40
C GLN A 92 -6.27 27.48 8.30
N ARG A 93 -5.28 26.82 8.92
CA ARG A 93 -4.29 27.49 9.78
C ARG A 93 -3.39 28.43 8.97
N ARG A 94 -2.88 27.98 7.83
CA ARG A 94 -1.98 28.77 6.96
C ARG A 94 -2.69 29.96 6.34
N TYR A 95 -3.95 29.78 5.94
CA TYR A 95 -4.78 30.88 5.47
C TYR A 95 -4.96 31.93 6.56
N LEU A 96 -5.29 31.53 7.80
CA LEU A 96 -5.39 32.47 8.91
C LEU A 96 -4.08 33.21 9.20
N GLU A 97 -2.94 32.50 9.17
CA GLU A 97 -1.61 33.10 9.33
C GLU A 97 -1.35 34.16 8.27
N SER A 98 -1.76 33.91 7.01
CA SER A 98 -1.58 34.85 5.90
C SER A 98 -2.35 36.16 6.03
N LEU A 99 -3.39 36.20 6.87
CA LEU A 99 -4.17 37.41 7.14
C LEU A 99 -3.50 38.32 8.19
N THR A 100 -2.43 37.85 8.85
CA THR A 100 -1.68 38.65 9.84
C THR A 100 -0.67 39.59 9.15
N PRO A 101 -0.28 40.71 9.77
CA PRO A 101 0.64 41.68 9.15
C PRO A 101 2.01 41.11 8.74
N ASN A 102 2.48 40.08 9.46
CA ASN A 102 3.73 39.36 9.16
C ASN A 102 3.45 37.97 8.58
N GLY A 103 2.25 37.77 8.05
CA GLY A 103 1.78 36.51 7.52
C GLY A 103 2.52 36.10 6.25
N ARG A 104 2.75 34.80 6.11
CA ARG A 104 3.25 34.24 4.84
C ARG A 104 2.15 34.30 3.78
N LYS A 105 2.54 34.49 2.52
CA LYS A 105 1.62 34.49 1.37
C LYS A 105 0.81 33.19 1.34
N TRP A 106 -0.47 33.32 0.99
CA TRP A 106 -1.37 32.20 0.72
C TRP A 106 -1.98 32.33 -0.67
N PRO A 107 -1.95 31.28 -1.51
CA PRO A 107 -1.20 30.04 -1.34
C PRO A 107 0.32 30.25 -1.38
N ASP A 108 1.05 29.33 -0.77
CA ASP A 108 2.51 29.26 -0.80
C ASP A 108 2.94 28.29 -1.90
N ASP A 109 3.46 28.82 -3.01
CA ASP A 109 3.76 28.04 -4.21
C ASP A 109 4.91 27.04 -4.00
N GLU A 110 5.90 27.38 -3.16
CA GLU A 110 7.04 26.51 -2.84
C GLU A 110 6.60 25.32 -1.97
N ASP A 111 5.83 25.59 -0.91
CA ASP A 111 5.25 24.56 -0.05
C ASP A 111 4.32 23.63 -0.85
N THR A 112 3.49 24.22 -1.72
CA THR A 112 2.60 23.47 -2.61
C THR A 112 3.38 22.54 -3.52
N ALA A 113 4.47 23.02 -4.15
CA ALA A 113 5.29 22.20 -5.03
C ALA A 113 5.97 21.05 -4.26
N ALA A 114 6.52 21.31 -3.08
CA ALA A 114 7.15 20.30 -2.24
C ALA A 114 6.17 19.18 -1.85
N GLU A 115 4.94 19.53 -1.46
CA GLU A 115 3.90 18.55 -1.12
C GLU A 115 3.42 17.75 -2.34
N LEU A 116 3.28 18.38 -3.50
CA LEU A 116 2.94 17.66 -4.74
C LEU A 116 4.01 16.63 -5.13
N ILE A 117 5.30 16.94 -4.92
CA ILE A 117 6.39 15.98 -5.12
C ILE A 117 6.26 14.79 -4.16
N LYS A 118 5.96 15.03 -2.87
CA LYS A 118 5.74 13.94 -1.90
C LYS A 118 4.57 13.06 -2.29
N LEU A 119 3.47 13.65 -2.77
CA LEU A 119 2.32 12.90 -3.27
C LEU A 119 2.68 12.06 -4.49
N GLN A 120 3.47 12.61 -5.42
CA GLN A 120 3.94 11.86 -6.58
C GLN A 120 4.78 10.64 -6.17
N MET A 121 5.73 10.81 -5.25
CA MET A 121 6.53 9.69 -4.72
C MET A 121 5.66 8.65 -4.01
N LEU A 122 4.63 9.09 -3.29
CA LEU A 122 3.67 8.19 -2.65
C LEU A 122 2.90 7.36 -3.68
N ARG A 123 2.41 7.99 -4.76
CA ARG A 123 1.74 7.27 -5.86
C ARG A 123 2.63 6.21 -6.47
N GLU A 124 3.90 6.54 -6.72
CA GLU A 124 4.85 5.57 -7.26
C GLU A 124 5.06 4.39 -6.30
N LYS A 125 5.17 4.65 -5.00
CA LYS A 125 5.26 3.59 -4.00
C LYS A 125 4.02 2.70 -4.01
N VAL A 126 2.84 3.31 -4.04
CA VAL A 126 1.56 2.59 -4.11
C VAL A 126 1.46 1.75 -5.38
N ALA A 127 1.87 2.30 -6.53
CA ALA A 127 1.90 1.60 -7.81
C ALA A 127 2.82 0.36 -7.75
N ARG A 128 4.04 0.49 -7.21
CA ARG A 128 4.96 -0.65 -7.04
C ARG A 128 4.37 -1.75 -6.17
N VAL A 129 3.70 -1.39 -5.08
CA VAL A 129 3.03 -2.38 -4.21
C VAL A 129 1.87 -3.04 -4.96
N ASN A 130 1.04 -2.28 -5.68
CA ASN A 130 -0.02 -2.84 -6.53
C ASN A 130 0.54 -3.82 -7.57
N ASP A 131 1.64 -3.48 -8.22
CA ASP A 131 2.31 -4.37 -9.17
C ASP A 131 2.79 -5.66 -8.51
N SER A 132 3.36 -5.57 -7.30
CA SER A 132 3.80 -6.75 -6.54
C SER A 132 2.64 -7.64 -6.10
N LEU A 133 1.47 -7.06 -5.81
CA LEU A 133 0.25 -7.82 -5.48
C LEU A 133 -0.37 -8.49 -6.71
N ASN A 134 -0.11 -7.97 -7.91
CA ASN A 134 -0.63 -8.50 -9.16
C ASN A 134 0.33 -9.50 -9.82
N LYS A 135 1.64 -9.39 -9.59
CA LYS A 135 2.64 -10.36 -10.05
C LYS A 135 2.62 -11.60 -9.15
N LYS A 136 1.79 -12.58 -9.51
CA LYS A 136 1.95 -13.97 -9.09
C LYS A 136 3.15 -14.60 -9.79
N ASP A 137 4.37 -14.32 -9.35
CA ASP A 137 5.51 -15.16 -9.69
C ASP A 137 6.34 -15.40 -8.43
N GLY A 138 6.47 -16.68 -8.06
CA GLY A 138 7.14 -17.14 -6.85
C GLY A 138 8.62 -16.79 -6.81
N LYS A 139 8.95 -15.57 -6.42
CA LYS A 139 10.29 -15.20 -5.97
C LYS A 139 10.22 -14.72 -4.54
N ASP A 140 11.00 -15.42 -3.70
CA ASP A 140 11.28 -15.16 -2.30
C ASP A 140 11.13 -13.70 -1.93
N VAL A 141 10.16 -13.43 -1.06
CA VAL A 141 10.25 -12.28 -0.18
C VAL A 141 11.41 -12.60 0.77
N PRO A 142 12.50 -11.80 0.82
CA PRO A 142 13.53 -12.02 1.82
C PRO A 142 12.91 -11.71 3.18
N ARG A 143 12.40 -12.74 3.85
CA ARG A 143 12.18 -12.71 5.29
C ARG A 143 13.56 -12.54 5.90
N GLY A 144 13.84 -11.32 6.37
CA GLY A 144 15.00 -11.02 7.19
C GLY A 144 15.15 -12.04 8.31
N THR A 145 16.42 -12.29 8.64
CA THR A 145 16.92 -13.17 9.71
C THR A 145 16.54 -14.64 9.60
N LYS A 146 17.27 -15.39 8.76
CA LYS A 146 17.72 -16.73 9.18
C LYS A 146 18.95 -16.51 10.05
N GLU A 147 18.79 -16.71 11.35
CA GLU A 147 19.90 -17.00 12.24
C GLU A 147 20.70 -18.17 11.64
N GLU A 148 22.01 -17.97 11.46
CA GLU A 148 22.93 -19.04 11.09
C GLU A 148 23.04 -20.01 12.27
N ALA A 149 22.11 -20.96 12.33
CA ALA A 149 22.25 -22.14 13.17
C ALA A 149 23.31 -23.07 12.55
N GLY A 150 24.51 -23.01 13.12
CA GLY A 150 25.40 -24.15 13.33
C GLY A 150 25.96 -24.86 12.09
N LYS A 151 27.16 -24.44 11.65
CA LYS A 151 28.13 -25.38 11.07
C LYS A 151 29.20 -25.67 12.12
N HIS A 152 28.97 -26.73 12.88
CA HIS A 152 30.00 -27.42 13.63
C HIS A 152 31.10 -27.83 12.64
N GLY A 153 32.34 -27.44 12.96
CA GLY A 153 33.53 -27.88 12.25
C GLY A 153 33.73 -29.38 12.44
N GLU A 154 33.82 -30.10 11.34
CA GLU A 154 34.30 -31.47 11.31
C GLU A 154 35.80 -31.41 11.02
N GLU A 155 36.57 -31.53 12.09
CA GLU A 155 38.02 -31.54 12.12
C GLU A 155 38.49 -32.93 11.63
N LYS A 156 39.15 -32.96 10.45
CA LYS A 156 39.85 -34.16 9.98
C LYS A 156 41.10 -34.36 10.84
N ALA A 157 41.06 -35.33 11.75
CA ALA A 157 42.25 -35.91 12.35
C ALA A 157 42.53 -37.29 11.73
N ALA A 158 43.75 -37.42 11.23
CA ALA A 158 44.31 -38.63 10.63
C ALA A 158 44.67 -39.68 11.69
N GLY A 159 44.67 -40.95 11.28
CA GLY A 159 45.63 -41.93 11.78
C GLY A 159 45.07 -43.25 12.28
N SER A 160 45.64 -44.33 11.72
CA SER A 160 45.87 -45.65 12.33
C SER A 160 44.62 -46.52 12.55
N GLU A 161 44.58 -47.83 12.35
CA GLU A 161 45.35 -48.90 11.71
C GLU A 161 44.48 -50.16 11.96
N HIS A 162 44.65 -51.20 11.15
CA HIS A 162 44.18 -52.57 11.41
C HIS A 162 42.66 -52.81 11.38
N ALA A 163 42.14 -53.95 10.97
CA ALA A 163 42.61 -55.09 10.18
C ALA A 163 41.35 -55.97 9.99
N ALA A 164 41.21 -56.53 8.78
CA ALA A 164 40.47 -57.73 8.40
C ALA A 164 38.96 -57.91 8.75
N PRO A 165 38.14 -58.36 7.78
CA PRO A 165 36.77 -58.82 8.00
C PRO A 165 36.76 -60.31 8.42
N ALA A 166 35.78 -60.69 9.23
CA ALA A 166 35.42 -62.09 9.42
C ALA A 166 33.91 -62.26 9.18
N GLU A 167 33.62 -63.15 8.24
CA GLU A 167 32.31 -63.66 7.84
C GLU A 167 31.66 -64.57 8.90
N HIS A 168 30.40 -64.94 8.60
CA HIS A 168 29.61 -66.04 9.15
C HIS A 168 28.95 -65.78 10.52
N HIS A 169 27.67 -66.05 10.76
CA HIS A 169 26.72 -67.01 10.20
C HIS A 169 25.28 -66.46 10.23
#